data_AF-A0A0K2UQZ4-F1
#
_entry.id   AF-A0A0K2UQZ4-F1
#
_cell.length_a   1.000
_cell.length_b   1.000
_cell.length_c   1.000
_cell.angle_alpha   90.00
_cell.angle_beta   90.00
_cell.angle_gamma   90.00
#
_symmetry.space_group_name_H-M   'P 1'
#
loop_
_entity.id
_entity.type
_entity.pdbx_description
1 polymer ?
#
loop_
_entity_poly.entity_id
_entity_poly.type
_entity_poly.pdbx_seq_one_letter_code
_entity_poly.pdbx_strand_id
1 'polypeptide(L)'
;NCQTMKIVHFGLFAVFVFGSLSNGCVYNQRISVPRNDLKCRGINGQCISTSSTCNGKFVAYHCPGRDVCCVNIQASECDRHLIASEGNMYLDGYIPTSGSGVTIASGVDIGQRLPREYNGLDRDIFLKLEPYMATAPGRPKNKAEVCRDSKINRIRLTLSVSQALRLDQFFKQIASNKNSAYTKKLNRGKCVVRSLNHYCGDLLVRRKENKCNFSGCTSFLRNALIGKTATDSTFESALIAHRNCINTKGRRYRHIAERFRKEICYI
;
A
#
# COMPACT_ATOMS: atom_id res chain seq x y z
N ASN A 1 22.50 49.50 -8.83
CA ASN A 1 23.86 49.74 -9.34
C ASN A 1 24.23 48.69 -10.36
N CYS A 2 24.26 49.15 -11.61
CA CYS A 2 24.79 48.56 -12.85
C CYS A 2 24.38 47.13 -13.23
N GLN A 3 23.29 47.05 -13.99
CA GLN A 3 23.07 46.01 -15.00
C GLN A 3 24.01 46.26 -16.18
N THR A 4 24.83 45.27 -16.54
CA THR A 4 25.46 45.20 -17.87
C THR A 4 24.69 44.19 -18.71
N MET A 5 23.85 44.73 -19.59
CA MET A 5 23.14 44.01 -20.64
C MET A 5 24.15 43.68 -21.75
N LYS A 6 24.38 42.39 -22.02
CA LYS A 6 25.01 41.96 -23.27
C LYS A 6 23.94 41.31 -24.14
N ILE A 7 23.46 42.07 -25.13
CA ILE A 7 22.72 41.52 -26.26
C ILE A 7 23.76 41.13 -27.31
N VAL A 8 23.80 39.84 -27.63
CA VAL A 8 24.38 39.35 -28.89
C VAL A 8 23.20 38.87 -29.72
N HIS A 9 23.02 39.45 -30.90
CA HIS A 9 22.11 38.93 -31.92
C HIS A 9 22.97 38.38 -33.05
N PHE A 10 22.77 37.10 -33.38
CA PHE A 10 22.62 36.59 -34.75
C PHE A 10 22.53 35.06 -34.70
N GLY A 11 21.40 34.52 -35.16
CA GLY A 11 21.25 33.11 -35.55
C GLY A 11 20.67 32.16 -34.49
N LEU A 12 19.62 31.44 -34.92
CA LEU A 12 18.83 30.44 -34.20
C LEU A 12 17.90 30.95 -33.08
N PHE A 13 16.61 30.66 -33.26
CA PHE A 13 15.56 30.80 -32.25
C PHE A 13 15.96 30.09 -30.94
N ALA A 14 16.47 30.86 -29.98
CA ALA A 14 16.45 30.47 -28.58
C ALA A 14 15.08 30.84 -28.02
N VAL A 15 14.16 29.88 -28.05
CA VAL A 15 12.93 29.96 -27.25
C VAL A 15 13.36 29.89 -25.78
N PHE A 16 13.42 31.05 -25.12
CA PHE A 16 13.51 31.11 -23.67
C PHE A 16 12.15 30.65 -23.11
N VAL A 17 12.02 29.33 -22.97
CA VAL A 17 10.98 28.75 -22.12
C VAL A 17 11.40 29.08 -20.68
N PHE A 18 10.89 30.19 -20.15
CA PHE A 18 10.75 30.36 -18.72
C PHE A 18 9.71 29.34 -18.25
N GLY A 19 10.15 28.09 -18.15
CA GLY A 19 9.42 27.06 -17.44
C GLY A 19 9.36 27.54 -16.00
N SER A 20 8.21 28.06 -15.59
CA SER A 20 7.85 28.10 -14.18
C SER A 20 8.02 26.66 -13.68
N LEU A 21 9.15 26.38 -13.02
CA LEU A 21 9.35 25.16 -12.27
C LEU A 21 8.37 25.24 -11.12
N SER A 22 7.11 24.88 -11.37
CA SER A 22 6.25 24.45 -10.30
C SER A 22 7.06 23.38 -9.58
N ASN A 23 7.40 23.60 -8.31
CA ASN A 23 7.86 22.56 -7.39
C ASN A 23 6.71 21.56 -7.20
N GLY A 24 6.34 20.89 -8.30
CA GLY A 24 5.28 19.92 -8.37
C GLY A 24 5.73 18.73 -7.56
N CYS A 25 4.88 18.27 -6.65
CA CYS A 25 5.18 17.08 -5.91
C CYS A 25 5.23 15.90 -6.87
N VAL A 26 6.38 15.23 -6.99
CA VAL A 26 6.56 14.11 -7.93
C VAL A 26 5.61 12.97 -7.62
N TYR A 27 5.06 12.91 -6.41
CA TYR A 27 4.06 11.92 -5.95
C TYR A 27 2.61 12.22 -6.38
N ASN A 28 2.33 13.39 -6.98
CA ASN A 28 1.01 13.75 -7.51
C ASN A 28 0.77 13.26 -8.94
N GLN A 29 1.83 12.95 -9.67
CA GLN A 29 1.72 12.58 -11.09
C GLN A 29 1.35 11.10 -11.21
N ARG A 30 0.35 10.77 -12.03
CA ARG A 30 0.14 9.38 -12.44
C ARG A 30 1.28 8.98 -13.37
N ILE A 31 1.82 7.78 -13.20
CA ILE A 31 2.80 7.25 -14.13
C ILE A 31 2.03 6.84 -15.39
N SER A 32 2.32 7.51 -16.50
CA SER A 32 1.76 7.18 -17.80
C SER A 32 2.71 6.28 -18.57
N VAL A 33 2.22 5.15 -19.05
CA VAL A 33 2.95 4.27 -19.97
C VAL A 33 2.50 4.57 -21.40
N PRO A 34 3.44 4.79 -22.34
CA PRO A 34 3.10 5.02 -23.75
C PRO A 34 2.25 3.89 -24.32
N ARG A 35 1.23 4.23 -25.13
CA ARG A 35 0.24 3.28 -25.67
C ARG A 35 0.80 2.11 -26.50
N ASN A 36 2.03 2.23 -26.97
CA ASN A 36 2.64 1.27 -27.91
C ASN A 36 3.46 0.16 -27.21
N ASP A 37 3.58 0.20 -25.88
CA ASP A 37 4.34 -0.81 -25.12
C ASP A 37 3.39 -1.92 -24.63
N LEU A 38 3.25 -3.01 -25.39
CA LEU A 38 2.41 -4.16 -24.98
C LEU A 38 3.06 -5.04 -23.90
N LYS A 39 4.28 -4.69 -23.47
CA LYS A 39 5.01 -5.39 -22.41
C LYS A 39 5.00 -4.53 -21.15
N CYS A 40 5.19 -5.20 -20.02
CA CYS A 40 5.36 -4.46 -18.79
C CYS A 40 6.68 -3.68 -18.81
N ARG A 41 6.61 -2.35 -18.75
CA ARG A 41 7.81 -1.51 -18.83
C ARG A 41 8.79 -1.84 -17.70
N GLY A 42 9.98 -2.31 -18.06
CA GLY A 42 11.10 -2.54 -17.13
C GLY A 42 10.89 -3.69 -16.14
N ILE A 43 9.86 -4.52 -16.32
CA ILE A 43 9.58 -5.67 -15.47
C ILE A 43 9.15 -6.88 -16.32
N ASN A 44 9.58 -8.08 -15.93
CA ASN A 44 9.27 -9.31 -16.66
C ASN A 44 7.82 -9.76 -16.41
N GLY A 45 6.88 -9.25 -17.19
CA GLY A 45 5.46 -9.59 -17.10
C GLY A 45 4.71 -9.32 -18.40
N GLN A 46 3.40 -9.59 -18.38
CA GLN A 46 2.51 -9.38 -19.52
C GLN A 46 1.43 -8.34 -19.17
N CYS A 47 1.16 -7.43 -20.09
CA CYS A 47 0.03 -6.52 -19.97
C CYS A 47 -1.27 -7.27 -20.27
N ILE A 48 -2.17 -7.29 -19.30
CA ILE A 48 -3.48 -7.92 -19.43
C ILE A 48 -4.56 -6.98 -18.93
N SER A 49 -5.78 -7.18 -19.43
CA SER A 49 -6.96 -6.46 -18.94
C SER A 49 -7.15 -6.70 -17.45
N THR A 50 -7.64 -5.68 -16.73
CA THR A 50 -8.03 -5.80 -15.32
C THR A 50 -9.15 -6.82 -15.07
N SER A 51 -9.87 -7.24 -16.12
CA SER A 51 -10.89 -8.29 -16.05
C SER A 51 -10.33 -9.70 -16.24
N SER A 52 -9.07 -9.83 -16.65
CA SER A 52 -8.41 -11.11 -16.90
C SER A 52 -7.87 -11.73 -15.61
N THR A 53 -7.78 -13.05 -15.55
CA THR A 53 -7.16 -13.76 -14.43
C THR A 53 -5.64 -13.67 -14.48
N CYS A 54 -5.02 -13.28 -13.36
CA CYS A 54 -3.57 -13.33 -13.18
C CYS A 54 -3.22 -14.36 -12.10
N ASN A 55 -2.46 -15.39 -12.47
CA ASN A 55 -1.95 -16.39 -11.52
C ASN A 55 -0.76 -15.90 -10.68
N GLY A 56 -0.39 -14.61 -10.82
CA GLY A 56 0.68 -13.94 -10.10
C GLY A 56 0.20 -12.65 -9.43
N LYS A 57 0.95 -11.56 -9.61
CA LYS A 57 0.62 -10.25 -9.03
C LYS A 57 0.37 -9.22 -10.12
N PHE A 58 -0.67 -8.42 -9.94
CA PHE A 58 -0.87 -7.23 -10.75
C PHE A 58 0.05 -6.11 -10.28
N VAL A 59 0.80 -5.51 -11.19
CA VAL A 59 1.61 -4.31 -10.98
C VAL A 59 0.95 -3.16 -11.74
N ALA A 60 0.61 -2.10 -11.00
CA ALA A 60 -0.08 -0.93 -11.53
C ALA A 60 0.88 0.01 -12.28
N TYR A 61 0.38 0.68 -13.32
CA TYR A 61 1.10 1.73 -14.08
C TYR A 61 2.37 1.27 -14.83
N HIS A 62 2.49 -0.03 -15.12
CA HIS A 62 3.54 -0.57 -15.98
C HIS A 62 3.03 -1.05 -17.35
N CYS A 63 1.74 -0.83 -17.63
CA CYS A 63 1.09 -1.15 -18.89
C CYS A 63 0.33 0.06 -19.45
N PRO A 64 0.17 0.15 -20.78
CA PRO A 64 -0.54 1.24 -21.43
C PRO A 64 -2.03 1.25 -21.09
N GLY A 65 -2.63 2.44 -21.10
CA GLY A 65 -4.07 2.60 -20.93
C GLY A 65 -4.56 2.22 -19.54
N ARG A 66 -5.50 1.27 -19.46
CA ARG A 66 -6.11 0.78 -18.21
C ARG A 66 -5.63 -0.61 -17.82
N ASP A 67 -4.75 -1.21 -18.63
CA ASP A 67 -4.26 -2.55 -18.39
C ASP A 67 -3.30 -2.58 -17.21
N VAL A 68 -3.12 -3.78 -16.67
CA VAL A 68 -2.26 -4.05 -15.52
C VAL A 68 -1.20 -5.05 -15.93
N CYS A 69 0.00 -4.89 -15.35
CA CYS A 69 1.06 -5.84 -15.60
C CYS A 69 0.87 -7.07 -14.72
N CYS A 70 0.67 -8.25 -15.30
CA CYS A 70 0.72 -9.51 -14.57
C CYS A 70 2.16 -10.03 -14.53
N VAL A 71 2.74 -10.07 -13.34
CA VAL A 71 4.03 -10.72 -13.06
C VAL A 71 3.75 -12.07 -12.43
N ASN A 72 4.25 -13.14 -13.05
CA ASN A 72 4.09 -14.48 -12.51
C ASN A 72 4.98 -14.65 -11.27
N ILE A 73 4.35 -14.88 -10.12
CA ILE A 73 5.03 -15.01 -8.83
C ILE A 73 4.44 -16.22 -8.14
N GLN A 74 5.29 -17.17 -7.76
CA GLN A 74 4.87 -18.28 -6.91
C GLN A 74 4.37 -17.70 -5.57
N ALA A 75 3.09 -17.93 -5.30
CA ALA A 75 2.42 -17.44 -4.11
C ALA A 75 1.61 -18.58 -3.49
N SER A 76 1.73 -18.73 -2.16
CA SER A 76 0.83 -19.58 -1.40
C SER A 76 -0.62 -19.10 -1.54
N GLU A 77 -1.60 -19.93 -1.19
CA GLU A 77 -3.01 -19.52 -1.23
C GLU A 77 -3.27 -18.24 -0.41
N CYS A 78 -2.72 -18.15 0.81
CA CYS A 78 -2.85 -16.95 1.63
C CYS A 78 -2.15 -15.73 1.02
N ASP A 79 -1.05 -15.93 0.29
CA ASP A 79 -0.39 -14.83 -0.42
C ASP A 79 -1.25 -14.35 -1.59
N ARG A 80 -1.87 -15.28 -2.35
CA ARG A 80 -2.79 -14.93 -3.43
C ARG A 80 -4.01 -14.18 -2.90
N HIS A 81 -4.61 -14.61 -1.80
CA HIS A 81 -5.74 -13.92 -1.15
C HIS A 81 -5.38 -12.50 -0.73
N LEU A 82 -4.26 -12.34 -0.01
CA LEU A 82 -3.79 -11.03 0.42
C LEU A 82 -3.49 -10.12 -0.78
N ILE A 83 -2.84 -10.64 -1.84
CA ILE A 83 -2.59 -9.89 -3.07
C ILE A 83 -3.92 -9.42 -3.70
N ALA A 84 -4.89 -10.31 -3.85
CA ALA A 84 -6.21 -9.96 -4.38
C ALA A 84 -6.94 -8.91 -3.51
N SER A 85 -6.71 -8.93 -2.19
CA SER A 85 -7.40 -8.07 -1.23
C SER A 85 -6.78 -6.67 -1.11
N GLU A 86 -5.45 -6.55 -1.13
CA GLU A 86 -4.74 -5.25 -1.11
C GLU A 86 -4.81 -4.53 -2.46
N GLY A 87 -5.04 -5.27 -3.55
CA GLY A 87 -5.07 -4.76 -4.91
C GLY A 87 -3.69 -4.82 -5.57
N ASN A 88 -3.44 -3.88 -6.48
CA ASN A 88 -2.22 -3.89 -7.28
C ASN A 88 -0.97 -3.59 -6.43
N MET A 89 0.16 -4.14 -6.87
CA MET A 89 1.49 -3.71 -6.45
C MET A 89 1.83 -2.37 -7.12
N TYR A 90 2.37 -1.44 -6.34
CA TYR A 90 2.93 -0.19 -6.85
C TYR A 90 4.43 -0.22 -6.62
N LEU A 91 5.21 -0.29 -7.70
CA LEU A 91 6.68 -0.28 -7.62
C LEU A 91 7.21 1.13 -7.37
N ASP A 92 6.42 2.13 -7.73
CA ASP A 92 6.70 3.52 -7.52
C ASP A 92 5.83 4.09 -6.39
N GLY A 93 6.47 4.82 -5.48
CA GLY A 93 5.81 5.45 -4.36
C GLY A 93 4.74 6.44 -4.80
N TYR A 94 3.60 6.43 -4.14
CA TYR A 94 2.49 7.34 -4.37
C TYR A 94 1.92 7.84 -3.06
N ILE A 95 1.16 8.95 -3.09
CA ILE A 95 0.47 9.46 -1.91
C ILE A 95 -1.05 9.42 -2.19
N PRO A 96 -1.82 8.55 -1.52
CA PRO A 96 -3.24 8.36 -1.82
C PRO A 96 -4.10 9.56 -1.44
N THR A 97 -3.79 10.24 -0.32
CA THR A 97 -4.54 11.42 0.17
C THR A 97 -3.59 12.44 0.79
N SER A 98 -4.04 13.68 0.99
CA SER A 98 -3.22 14.74 1.59
C SER A 98 -2.73 14.44 3.02
N GLY A 99 -3.50 13.68 3.80
CA GLY A 99 -3.13 13.27 5.16
C GLY A 99 -2.24 12.03 5.23
N SER A 100 -1.99 11.37 4.10
CA SER A 100 -1.20 10.13 4.03
C SER A 100 0.28 10.41 3.76
N GLY A 101 1.13 9.45 4.09
CA GLY A 101 2.52 9.42 3.68
C GLY A 101 2.74 8.73 2.34
N VAL A 102 4.00 8.56 1.95
CA VAL A 102 4.34 7.75 0.77
C VAL A 102 3.95 6.30 1.01
N THR A 103 3.20 5.76 0.06
CA THR A 103 2.71 4.37 0.02
C THR A 103 3.35 3.64 -1.15
N ILE A 104 3.72 2.37 -0.96
CA ILE A 104 4.39 1.55 -2.00
C ILE A 104 4.02 0.06 -1.86
N ALA A 105 4.49 -0.77 -2.78
CA ALA A 105 4.25 -2.20 -2.84
C ALA A 105 2.74 -2.51 -2.78
N SER A 106 2.28 -3.45 -1.95
CA SER A 106 0.85 -3.70 -1.75
C SER A 106 0.21 -2.77 -0.71
N GLY A 107 0.42 -1.46 -0.82
CA GLY A 107 -0.23 -0.49 0.05
C GLY A 107 0.47 -0.26 1.39
N VAL A 108 1.77 -0.52 1.47
CA VAL A 108 2.58 -0.25 2.66
C VAL A 108 2.74 1.27 2.82
N ASP A 109 2.04 1.85 3.79
CA ASP A 109 2.17 3.26 4.17
C ASP A 109 3.45 3.47 5.00
N ILE A 110 4.46 4.09 4.40
CA ILE A 110 5.77 4.33 5.01
C ILE A 110 5.71 5.52 5.97
N GLY A 111 4.98 6.57 5.59
CA GLY A 111 4.98 7.83 6.34
C GLY A 111 4.23 7.78 7.67
N GLN A 112 3.51 6.70 7.95
CA GLN A 112 2.87 6.45 9.24
C GLN A 112 3.70 5.55 10.18
N ARG A 113 4.84 5.03 9.71
CA ARG A 113 5.63 4.01 10.42
C ARG A 113 6.97 4.55 10.88
N LEU A 114 7.42 4.08 12.03
CA LEU A 114 8.71 4.43 12.63
C LEU A 114 9.82 3.48 12.14
N PRO A 115 11.09 3.92 12.09
CA PRO A 115 12.22 3.09 11.68
C PRO A 115 12.30 1.74 12.40
N ARG A 116 12.03 1.71 13.71
CA ARG A 116 12.03 0.48 14.52
C ARG A 116 11.01 -0.58 14.08
N GLU A 117 9.95 -0.19 13.37
CA GLU A 117 8.96 -1.14 12.84
C GLU A 117 9.48 -1.93 11.64
N TYR A 118 10.64 -1.53 11.10
CA TYR A 118 11.35 -2.20 10.02
C TYR A 118 12.58 -2.97 10.52
N ASN A 119 12.74 -3.16 11.84
CA ASN A 119 13.82 -3.97 12.38
C ASN A 119 13.76 -5.40 11.78
N GLY A 120 14.85 -5.83 11.14
CA GLY A 120 14.94 -7.12 10.45
C GLY A 120 14.54 -7.07 8.97
N LEU A 121 14.16 -5.91 8.42
CA LEU A 121 14.02 -5.72 6.98
C LEU A 121 15.41 -5.66 6.32
N ASP A 122 15.51 -6.19 5.10
CA ASP A 122 16.72 -6.11 4.29
C ASP A 122 17.23 -4.66 4.15
N ARG A 123 18.54 -4.48 4.39
CA ARG A 123 19.19 -3.17 4.44
C ARG A 123 19.02 -2.36 3.15
N ASP A 124 19.06 -3.02 1.99
CA ASP A 124 18.88 -2.36 0.69
C ASP A 124 17.49 -1.75 0.51
N ILE A 125 16.47 -2.39 1.10
CA ILE A 125 15.09 -1.89 1.09
C ILE A 125 14.95 -0.81 2.17
N PHE A 126 15.42 -1.06 3.39
CA PHE A 126 15.32 -0.12 4.51
C PHE A 126 15.88 1.27 4.15
N LEU A 127 17.09 1.32 3.59
CA LEU A 127 17.74 2.60 3.22
C LEU A 127 16.96 3.39 2.17
N LYS A 128 16.19 2.72 1.29
CA LYS A 128 15.30 3.39 0.34
C LYS A 128 14.05 3.97 1.03
N LEU A 129 13.54 3.29 2.06
CA LEU A 129 12.30 3.66 2.74
C LEU A 129 12.52 4.70 3.84
N GLU A 130 13.67 4.68 4.51
CA GLU A 130 13.98 5.50 5.68
C GLU A 130 13.68 7.00 5.51
N PRO A 131 14.00 7.65 4.37
CA PRO A 131 13.69 9.07 4.18
C PRO A 131 12.19 9.39 4.27
N TYR A 132 11.32 8.41 4.04
CA TYR A 132 9.87 8.56 3.96
C TYR A 132 9.13 8.22 5.26
N MET A 133 9.84 7.76 6.28
CA MET A 133 9.26 7.27 7.53
C MET A 133 8.81 8.40 8.46
N ALA A 134 7.91 8.07 9.39
CA ALA A 134 7.54 8.95 10.50
C ALA A 134 8.75 9.21 11.40
N THR A 135 8.87 10.43 11.91
CA THR A 135 10.01 10.84 12.77
C THR A 135 9.77 10.54 14.25
N ALA A 136 8.51 10.50 14.67
CA ALA A 136 8.10 10.18 16.04
C ALA A 136 6.66 9.63 16.09
N PRO A 137 6.28 8.92 17.18
CA PRO A 137 4.88 8.50 17.37
C PRO A 137 3.92 9.70 17.24
N GLY A 138 2.87 9.55 16.42
CA GLY A 138 1.91 10.62 16.17
C GLY A 138 2.41 11.78 15.29
N ARG A 139 3.62 11.69 14.73
CA ARG A 139 4.19 12.64 13.77
C ARG A 139 4.44 11.96 12.42
N PRO A 140 3.37 11.67 11.65
CA PRO A 140 3.52 11.01 10.36
C PRO A 140 4.15 11.95 9.34
N LYS A 141 5.01 11.42 8.47
CA LYS A 141 5.59 12.17 7.36
C LYS A 141 4.58 12.25 6.21
N ASN A 142 3.72 13.25 6.27
CA ASN A 142 2.59 13.40 5.37
C ASN A 142 2.97 14.04 4.01
N LYS A 143 2.00 14.17 3.11
CA LYS A 143 2.18 14.81 1.80
C LYS A 143 2.93 16.13 1.86
N ALA A 144 2.54 17.04 2.76
CA ALA A 144 3.14 18.37 2.82
C ALA A 144 4.62 18.30 3.18
N GLU A 145 5.00 17.41 4.10
CA GLU A 145 6.40 17.19 4.48
C GLU A 145 7.20 16.55 3.35
N VAL A 146 6.65 15.52 2.71
CA VAL A 146 7.28 14.83 1.57
C VAL A 146 7.51 15.79 0.40
N CYS A 147 6.49 16.58 0.05
CA CYS A 147 6.55 17.46 -1.13
C CYS A 147 7.41 18.72 -0.90
N ARG A 148 7.61 19.17 0.35
CA ARG A 148 8.49 20.31 0.68
C ARG A 148 9.96 19.90 0.80
N ASP A 149 10.23 18.64 1.14
CA ASP A 149 11.60 18.14 1.27
C ASP A 149 12.23 17.94 -0.12
N SER A 150 13.14 18.83 -0.51
CA SER A 150 13.79 18.80 -1.82
C SER A 150 14.70 17.60 -2.05
N LYS A 151 15.16 16.92 -0.99
CA LYS A 151 15.94 15.68 -1.11
C LYS A 151 15.05 14.49 -1.46
N ILE A 152 13.81 14.53 -0.96
CA ILE A 152 12.81 13.48 -1.13
C ILE A 152 11.98 13.69 -2.40
N ASN A 153 11.55 14.93 -2.65
CA ASN A 153 10.71 15.30 -3.79
C ASN A 153 11.49 15.45 -5.10
N ARG A 154 12.74 14.99 -5.17
CA ARG A 154 13.58 15.05 -6.38
C ARG A 154 13.40 13.84 -7.28
N ILE A 155 13.39 12.65 -6.69
CA ILE A 155 13.28 11.37 -7.39
C ILE A 155 12.25 10.54 -6.64
N ARG A 156 11.27 10.02 -7.38
CA ARG A 156 10.26 9.16 -6.81
C ARG A 156 10.91 7.89 -6.23
N LEU A 157 10.43 7.48 -5.05
CA LEU A 157 10.79 6.18 -4.47
C LEU A 157 10.40 5.06 -5.44
N THR A 158 11.37 4.23 -5.83
CA THR A 158 11.14 3.09 -6.73
C THR A 158 11.78 1.81 -6.18
N LEU A 159 11.02 0.72 -6.20
CA LEU A 159 11.45 -0.63 -5.85
C LEU A 159 11.40 -1.54 -7.08
N SER A 160 12.31 -2.52 -7.16
CA SER A 160 12.12 -3.62 -8.09
C SER A 160 10.97 -4.53 -7.64
N VAL A 161 10.45 -5.39 -8.52
CA VAL A 161 9.45 -6.40 -8.17
C VAL A 161 9.92 -7.26 -7.00
N SER A 162 11.17 -7.73 -7.03
CA SER A 162 11.76 -8.52 -5.95
C SER A 162 11.82 -7.74 -4.62
N GLN A 163 12.20 -6.47 -4.65
CA GLN A 163 12.22 -5.63 -3.44
C GLN A 163 10.81 -5.41 -2.87
N ALA A 164 9.83 -5.12 -3.73
CA ALA A 164 8.44 -4.95 -3.30
C ALA A 164 7.87 -6.26 -2.70
N LEU A 165 8.21 -7.42 -3.28
CA LEU A 165 7.81 -8.72 -2.74
C LEU A 165 8.45 -9.03 -1.38
N ARG A 166 9.75 -8.75 -1.21
CA ARG A 166 10.44 -8.92 0.08
C ARG A 166 9.87 -7.98 1.15
N LEU A 167 9.55 -6.74 0.79
CA LEU A 167 8.89 -5.78 1.67
C LEU A 167 7.50 -6.27 2.11
N ASP A 168 6.67 -6.71 1.16
CA ASP A 168 5.36 -7.27 1.47
C ASP A 168 5.52 -8.52 2.37
N GLN A 169 6.48 -9.40 2.06
CA GLN A 169 6.72 -10.62 2.84
C GLN A 169 7.16 -10.31 4.27
N PHE A 170 8.00 -9.30 4.48
CA PHE A 170 8.39 -8.83 5.80
C PHE A 170 7.17 -8.43 6.64
N PHE A 171 6.32 -7.54 6.12
CA PHE A 171 5.11 -7.12 6.83
C PHE A 171 4.11 -8.25 7.02
N LYS A 172 4.03 -9.16 6.06
CA LYS A 172 3.23 -10.38 6.17
C LYS A 172 3.73 -11.31 7.27
N GLN A 173 5.04 -11.49 7.45
CA GLN A 173 5.59 -12.32 8.52
C GLN A 173 5.29 -11.72 9.88
N ILE A 174 5.44 -10.39 10.04
CA ILE A 174 5.03 -9.68 11.25
C ILE A 174 3.54 -9.93 11.53
N ALA A 175 2.69 -9.79 10.52
CA ALA A 175 1.24 -10.03 10.62
C ALA A 175 0.91 -11.48 11.00
N SER A 176 1.61 -12.46 10.41
CA SER A 176 1.44 -13.89 10.70
C SER A 176 1.88 -14.23 12.14
N ASN A 177 3.02 -13.70 12.59
CA ASN A 177 3.57 -13.99 13.90
C ASN A 177 2.70 -13.46 15.04
N LYS A 178 2.08 -12.29 14.87
CA LYS A 178 1.21 -11.69 15.90
C LYS A 178 0.04 -12.59 16.29
N ASN A 179 -0.53 -13.34 15.33
CA ASN A 179 -1.79 -14.05 15.54
C ASN A 179 -1.71 -15.58 15.38
N SER A 180 -0.53 -16.13 15.09
CA SER A 180 -0.32 -17.56 14.84
C SER A 180 -0.89 -18.47 15.95
N ALA A 181 -0.81 -18.05 17.21
CA ALA A 181 -1.34 -18.78 18.35
C ALA A 181 -2.89 -18.84 18.39
N TYR A 182 -3.57 -17.85 17.80
CA TYR A 182 -5.04 -17.73 17.79
C TYR A 182 -5.68 -18.33 16.54
N THR A 183 -4.89 -18.55 15.49
CA THR A 183 -5.38 -19.05 14.20
C THR A 183 -5.11 -20.53 13.96
N LYS A 184 -4.66 -21.28 14.97
CA LYS A 184 -4.24 -22.69 14.82
C LYS A 184 -5.29 -23.62 14.22
N LYS A 185 -6.58 -23.36 14.48
CA LYS A 185 -7.71 -24.18 14.01
C LYS A 185 -8.41 -23.61 12.76
N LEU A 186 -7.94 -22.48 12.23
CA LEU A 186 -8.50 -21.86 11.03
C LEU A 186 -7.86 -22.45 9.77
N ASN A 187 -8.68 -22.75 8.77
CA ASN A 187 -8.20 -23.20 7.47
C ASN A 187 -8.02 -21.98 6.56
N ARG A 188 -9.09 -21.48 5.95
CA ARG A 188 -9.09 -20.27 5.11
C ARG A 188 -9.05 -19.00 5.97
N GLY A 189 -9.64 -19.06 7.17
CA GLY A 189 -9.66 -17.93 8.12
C GLY A 189 -8.27 -17.42 8.50
N LYS A 190 -7.22 -18.27 8.48
CA LYS A 190 -5.84 -17.83 8.74
C LYS A 190 -5.34 -16.82 7.69
N CYS A 191 -5.74 -16.99 6.43
CA CYS A 191 -5.40 -16.07 5.35
C CYS A 191 -6.12 -14.74 5.53
N VAL A 192 -7.40 -14.77 5.96
CA VAL A 192 -8.17 -13.56 6.29
C VAL A 192 -7.58 -12.81 7.47
N VAL A 193 -7.16 -13.49 8.54
CA VAL A 193 -6.49 -12.84 9.68
C VAL A 193 -5.20 -12.15 9.24
N ARG A 194 -4.38 -12.80 8.40
CA ARG A 194 -3.17 -12.20 7.83
C ARG A 194 -3.50 -10.98 6.97
N SER A 195 -4.53 -11.10 6.13
CA SER A 195 -5.07 -10.04 5.25
C SER A 195 -5.51 -8.82 6.06
N LEU A 196 -6.31 -9.02 7.09
CA LEU A 196 -6.81 -7.96 7.95
C LEU A 196 -5.74 -7.36 8.86
N ASN A 197 -4.77 -8.12 9.37
CA ASN A 197 -3.63 -7.54 10.07
C ASN A 197 -2.82 -6.63 9.14
N HIS A 198 -2.61 -7.04 7.89
CA HIS A 198 -1.92 -6.18 6.93
C HIS A 198 -2.68 -4.87 6.71
N TYR A 199 -4.00 -4.94 6.49
CA TYR A 199 -4.83 -3.76 6.23
C TYR A 199 -5.08 -2.88 7.46
N CYS A 200 -5.39 -3.49 8.61
CA CYS A 200 -5.83 -2.85 9.86
C CYS A 200 -4.70 -2.57 10.85
N GLY A 201 -3.53 -3.20 10.65
CA GLY A 201 -2.43 -3.24 11.62
C GLY A 201 -2.54 -4.42 12.58
N ASP A 202 -3.03 -4.19 13.79
CA ASP A 202 -3.26 -5.24 14.79
C ASP A 202 -4.76 -5.48 14.97
N LEU A 203 -5.24 -6.63 14.47
CA LEU A 203 -6.63 -7.05 14.56
C LEU A 203 -7.05 -7.36 16.00
N LEU A 204 -6.12 -7.73 16.87
CA LEU A 204 -6.38 -8.15 18.25
C LEU A 204 -6.17 -7.04 19.27
N VAL A 205 -5.83 -5.82 18.82
CA VAL A 205 -5.62 -4.69 19.74
C VAL A 205 -6.87 -4.43 20.56
N ARG A 206 -6.69 -4.23 21.87
CA ARG A 206 -7.78 -3.90 22.81
C ARG A 206 -8.32 -2.48 22.62
N ARG A 207 -7.55 -1.59 21.98
CA ARG A 207 -7.91 -0.18 21.82
C ARG A 207 -8.99 -0.02 20.76
N LYS A 208 -10.08 0.65 21.14
CA LYS A 208 -11.30 0.81 20.34
C LYS A 208 -11.17 1.82 19.19
N GLU A 209 -10.00 2.39 18.95
CA GLU A 209 -9.76 3.31 17.85
C GLU A 209 -8.50 2.90 17.09
N ASN A 210 -8.70 2.20 15.99
CA ASN A 210 -7.73 2.02 14.92
C ASN A 210 -8.47 1.93 13.57
N LYS A 211 -7.75 1.66 12.49
CA LYS A 211 -8.34 1.60 11.14
C LYS A 211 -9.51 0.61 11.01
N CYS A 212 -9.63 -0.42 11.83
CA CYS A 212 -10.71 -1.41 11.75
C CYS A 212 -11.48 -1.64 13.06
N ASN A 213 -11.07 -1.01 14.15
CA ASN A 213 -11.71 -1.08 15.47
C ASN A 213 -12.25 0.31 15.80
N PHE A 214 -13.56 0.37 16.08
CA PHE A 214 -14.28 1.62 16.29
C PHE A 214 -14.93 1.64 17.66
N SER A 215 -14.96 2.83 18.28
CA SER A 215 -15.67 3.04 19.52
C SER A 215 -17.15 2.68 19.36
N GLY A 216 -17.71 1.93 20.31
CA GLY A 216 -19.06 1.39 20.24
C GLY A 216 -19.24 0.21 19.27
N CYS A 217 -18.15 -0.42 18.79
CA CYS A 217 -18.20 -1.78 18.24
C CYS A 217 -17.55 -2.74 19.23
N THR A 218 -18.24 -3.83 19.55
CA THR A 218 -17.66 -4.94 20.31
C THR A 218 -16.48 -5.51 19.51
N SER A 219 -15.42 -5.97 20.19
CA SER A 219 -14.27 -6.60 19.53
C SER A 219 -14.60 -8.03 19.05
N PHE A 220 -15.57 -8.17 18.13
CA PHE A 220 -16.11 -9.46 17.67
C PHE A 220 -15.01 -10.42 17.23
N LEU A 221 -14.06 -9.94 16.41
CA LEU A 221 -12.95 -10.74 15.89
C LEU A 221 -12.02 -11.22 17.00
N ARG A 222 -11.66 -10.32 17.92
CA ARG A 222 -10.83 -10.66 19.07
C ARG A 222 -11.52 -11.70 19.95
N ASN A 223 -12.82 -11.54 20.21
CA ASN A 223 -13.58 -12.45 21.06
C ASN A 223 -13.68 -13.85 20.43
N ALA A 224 -13.86 -13.93 19.11
CA ALA A 224 -13.81 -15.21 18.40
C ALA A 224 -12.42 -15.85 18.50
N LEU A 225 -11.36 -15.09 18.29
CA LEU A 225 -10.00 -15.62 18.16
C LEU A 225 -9.30 -15.93 19.50
N ILE A 226 -9.59 -15.19 20.58
CA ILE A 226 -8.81 -15.27 21.83
C ILE A 226 -8.91 -16.63 22.54
N GLY A 227 -10.03 -17.33 22.37
CA GLY A 227 -10.22 -18.68 22.90
C GLY A 227 -9.37 -19.75 22.20
N LYS A 228 -8.73 -19.43 21.07
CA LYS A 228 -7.92 -20.36 20.23
C LYS A 228 -8.69 -21.59 19.73
N THR A 229 -10.02 -21.55 19.83
CA THR A 229 -10.95 -22.62 19.42
C THR A 229 -11.78 -22.23 18.21
N ALA A 230 -11.60 -21.03 17.66
CA ALA A 230 -12.33 -20.56 16.49
C ALA A 230 -12.16 -21.52 15.30
N THR A 231 -13.27 -21.77 14.61
CA THR A 231 -13.32 -22.41 13.30
C THR A 231 -13.56 -21.34 12.24
N ASP A 232 -13.43 -21.69 10.96
CA ASP A 232 -13.71 -20.76 9.87
C ASP A 232 -15.15 -20.21 9.97
N SER A 233 -16.14 -21.04 10.30
CA SER A 233 -17.54 -20.63 10.46
C SER A 233 -17.78 -19.66 11.63
N THR A 234 -17.16 -19.90 12.79
CA THR A 234 -17.30 -18.98 13.93
C THR A 234 -16.56 -17.67 13.69
N PHE A 235 -15.43 -17.72 12.97
CA PHE A 235 -14.70 -16.53 12.56
C PHE A 235 -15.46 -15.73 11.49
N GLU A 236 -16.09 -16.38 10.53
CA GLU A 236 -16.98 -15.75 9.54
C GLU A 236 -18.14 -15.00 10.20
N SER A 237 -18.81 -15.64 11.15
CA SER A 237 -19.88 -15.01 11.94
C SER A 237 -19.40 -13.74 12.65
N ALA A 238 -18.17 -13.78 13.19
CA ALA A 238 -17.56 -12.61 13.82
C ALA A 238 -17.23 -11.50 12.81
N LEU A 239 -16.78 -11.85 11.59
CA LEU A 239 -16.56 -10.88 10.50
C LEU A 239 -17.86 -10.20 10.07
N ILE A 240 -18.96 -10.96 9.95
CA ILE A 240 -20.28 -10.44 9.61
C ILE A 240 -20.77 -9.47 10.68
N ALA A 241 -20.71 -9.86 11.97
CA ALA A 241 -21.10 -9.01 13.08
C ALA A 241 -20.28 -7.71 13.13
N HIS A 242 -18.97 -7.82 12.92
CA HIS A 242 -18.06 -6.67 12.88
C HIS A 242 -18.40 -5.73 11.73
N ARG A 243 -18.57 -6.26 10.50
CA ARG A 243 -18.99 -5.49 9.31
C ARG A 243 -20.30 -4.75 9.56
N ASN A 244 -21.29 -5.41 10.14
CA ASN A 244 -22.58 -4.81 10.44
C ASN A 244 -22.43 -3.64 11.42
N CYS A 245 -21.56 -3.77 12.42
CA CYS A 245 -21.25 -2.66 13.31
C CYS A 245 -20.54 -1.50 12.59
N ILE A 246 -19.60 -1.78 11.67
CA ILE A 246 -18.96 -0.71 10.88
C ILE A 246 -19.99 0.07 10.05
N ASN A 247 -20.99 -0.62 9.48
CA ASN A 247 -22.04 0.03 8.70
C ASN A 247 -22.85 1.05 9.52
N THR A 248 -23.00 0.85 10.84
CA THR A 248 -23.70 1.83 11.71
C THR A 248 -22.87 3.08 11.98
N LYS A 249 -21.55 3.08 11.72
CA LYS A 249 -20.66 4.23 11.94
C LYS A 249 -20.74 5.29 10.84
N GLY A 250 -21.53 5.05 9.79
CA GLY A 250 -21.83 6.01 8.74
C GLY A 250 -20.93 5.92 7.50
N ARG A 251 -21.24 6.76 6.50
CA ARG A 251 -20.72 6.65 5.12
C ARG A 251 -19.18 6.73 5.03
N ARG A 252 -18.51 7.46 5.93
CA ARG A 252 -17.04 7.60 5.92
C ARG A 252 -16.30 6.26 6.08
N TYR A 253 -16.94 5.24 6.65
CA TYR A 253 -16.33 3.92 6.90
C TYR A 253 -16.78 2.84 5.92
N ARG A 254 -17.54 3.19 4.88
CA ARG A 254 -18.07 2.23 3.89
C ARG A 254 -16.96 1.43 3.19
N HIS A 255 -15.81 2.05 2.93
CA HIS A 255 -14.66 1.38 2.33
C HIS A 255 -14.09 0.25 3.21
N ILE A 256 -14.23 0.37 4.54
CA ILE A 256 -13.77 -0.61 5.52
C ILE A 256 -14.78 -1.76 5.60
N ALA A 257 -16.08 -1.45 5.64
CA ALA A 257 -17.12 -2.47 5.56
C ALA A 257 -17.05 -3.30 4.25
N GLU A 258 -16.68 -2.65 3.14
CA GLU A 258 -16.43 -3.33 1.87
C GLU A 258 -15.20 -4.22 1.92
N ARG A 259 -14.12 -3.81 2.60
CA ARG A 259 -12.98 -4.69 2.84
C ARG A 259 -13.41 -5.95 3.59
N PHE A 260 -14.18 -5.81 4.67
CA PHE A 260 -14.70 -6.96 5.41
C PHE A 260 -15.62 -7.86 4.58
N ARG A 261 -16.43 -7.29 3.67
CA ARG A 261 -17.25 -8.08 2.74
C ARG A 261 -16.40 -9.01 1.88
N LYS A 262 -15.28 -8.51 1.34
CA LYS A 262 -14.34 -9.32 0.54
C LYS A 262 -13.71 -10.46 1.35
N GLU A 263 -13.37 -10.20 2.62
CA GLU A 263 -12.84 -11.24 3.51
C GLU A 263 -13.87 -12.32 3.84
N ILE A 264 -15.14 -11.94 4.05
CA ILE A 264 -16.24 -12.89 4.29
C ILE A 264 -16.43 -13.80 3.06
N CYS A 265 -16.46 -13.24 1.85
CA CYS A 265 -16.61 -14.04 0.63
C CYS A 265 -15.44 -15.01 0.34
N TYR A 266 -14.29 -14.81 1.00
CA TYR A 266 -13.15 -15.71 0.86
C TYR A 266 -13.18 -16.87 1.85
N ILE A 267 -13.86 -16.76 2.99
CA ILE A 267 -14.02 -17.92 3.90
C ILE A 267 -14.96 -18.92 3.23
#